data_AF-A0A351WNH1-F1
#
_entry.id   AF-A0A351WNH1-F1
#
_cell.length_a   1.000
_cell.length_b   1.000
_cell.length_c   1.000
_cell.angle_alpha   90.00
_cell.angle_beta   90.00
_cell.angle_gamma   90.00
#
_symmetry.space_group_name_H-M   'P 1'
#
loop_
_entity.id
_entity.type
_entity.pdbx_description
1 polymer ?
#
loop_
_entity_poly.entity_id
_entity_poly.type
_entity_poly.pdbx_seq_one_letter_code
_entity_poly.pdbx_strand_id
1 'polypeptide(L)'
;MAYSNTTGKPAPSDILRPWIQSDYFTDESKARGNAVHEACAVHLMGEFAWMENKAWRGYLDSFLIWADQEKPKPLQVNGQTLIERRLVSEFYSYSGQPDIPCYIATRGGAGVVDIKTSVALGKSWPLQIAAYRKLVAGETGLPIMWGCSVRLQENGDPPKVKFYDDWERDFNLFLSALNLHRHFAGK
;
A
#
# COMPACT_ATOMS: atom_id res chain seq x y z
N MET A 1 -14.00 -1.43 3.81
CA MET A 1 -13.32 -2.11 4.95
C MET A 1 -12.63 -1.07 5.82
N ALA A 2 -12.86 -1.04 7.14
CA ALA A 2 -12.16 -0.10 8.01
C ALA A 2 -10.74 -0.61 8.33
N TYR A 3 -9.71 0.24 8.13
CA TYR A 3 -8.34 -0.03 8.58
C TYR A 3 -8.31 -0.14 10.12
N SER A 4 -8.57 -1.34 10.64
CA SER A 4 -8.45 -1.65 12.06
C SER A 4 -7.23 -2.54 12.29
N ASN A 5 -6.30 -2.08 13.11
CA ASN A 5 -5.12 -2.85 13.50
C ASN A 5 -5.37 -3.54 14.85
N THR A 6 -5.83 -4.79 14.82
CA THR A 6 -6.08 -5.60 16.02
C THR A 6 -4.90 -6.48 16.44
N THR A 7 -3.77 -6.40 15.72
CA THR A 7 -2.63 -7.33 15.90
C THR A 7 -1.79 -7.05 17.14
N GLY A 8 -1.97 -5.89 17.79
CA GLY A 8 -1.10 -5.40 18.86
C GLY A 8 0.31 -4.96 18.40
N LYS A 9 0.63 -5.10 17.11
CA LYS A 9 1.92 -4.71 16.51
C LYS A 9 1.77 -3.44 15.67
N PRO A 10 2.74 -2.51 15.73
CA PRO A 10 2.64 -1.24 15.00
C PRO A 10 2.70 -1.49 13.49
N ALA A 11 2.00 -0.66 12.71
CA ALA A 11 2.06 -0.68 11.26
C ALA A 11 3.10 0.34 10.73
N PRO A 12 3.58 0.22 9.47
CA PRO A 12 4.47 1.21 8.88
C PRO A 12 3.95 2.65 8.99
N SER A 13 2.64 2.86 8.88
CA SER A 13 2.02 4.17 9.08
C SER A 13 2.20 4.71 10.51
N ASP A 14 2.17 3.84 11.52
CA ASP A 14 2.38 4.21 12.93
C ASP A 14 3.86 4.48 13.20
N ILE A 15 4.73 3.62 12.66
CA ILE A 15 6.18 3.68 12.83
C ILE A 15 6.74 4.94 12.18
N LEU A 16 6.32 5.23 10.94
CA LEU A 16 6.85 6.34 10.15
C LEU A 16 6.16 7.67 10.45
N ARG A 17 5.10 7.66 11.27
CA ARG A 17 4.30 8.85 11.61
C ARG A 17 5.12 10.08 12.01
N PRO A 18 6.20 9.98 12.83
CA PRO A 18 6.99 11.15 13.22
C PRO A 18 7.63 11.91 12.04
N TRP A 19 7.78 11.25 10.89
CA TRP A 19 8.38 11.83 9.67
C TRP A 19 7.35 12.08 8.56
N ILE A 20 6.07 11.86 8.83
CA ILE A 20 4.96 12.16 7.92
C ILE A 20 4.30 13.44 8.42
N GLN A 21 4.24 14.47 7.57
CA GLN A 21 3.52 15.72 7.86
C GLN A 21 2.01 15.47 7.79
N SER A 22 1.46 14.82 8.81
CA SER A 22 0.04 14.45 8.87
C SER A 22 -0.89 15.63 9.20
N ASP A 23 -0.33 16.78 9.56
CA ASP A 23 -1.09 17.97 10.00
C ASP A 23 -1.99 18.54 8.89
N TYR A 24 -1.72 18.18 7.63
CA TYR A 24 -2.52 18.57 6.47
C TYR A 24 -3.60 17.53 6.10
N PHE A 25 -3.69 16.40 6.81
CA PHE A 25 -4.67 15.37 6.50
C PHE A 25 -6.02 15.67 7.13
N THR A 26 -6.89 16.27 6.32
CA THR A 26 -8.30 16.47 6.66
C THR A 26 -9.03 15.13 6.77
N ASP A 27 -10.12 15.09 7.54
CA ASP A 27 -10.96 13.89 7.64
C ASP A 27 -11.58 13.52 6.28
N GLU A 28 -11.89 14.52 5.46
CA GLU A 28 -12.28 14.31 4.07
C GLU A 28 -11.19 13.59 3.26
N SER A 29 -9.91 13.97 3.41
CA SER A 29 -8.82 13.30 2.69
C SER A 29 -8.63 11.85 3.12
N LYS A 30 -8.85 11.54 4.40
CA LYS A 30 -8.84 10.16 4.92
C LYS A 30 -10.03 9.36 4.39
N ALA A 31 -11.23 9.95 4.42
CA ALA A 31 -12.45 9.31 3.91
C ALA A 31 -12.34 9.02 2.40
N ARG A 32 -11.81 9.99 1.63
CA ARG A 32 -11.50 9.81 0.21
C ARG A 32 -10.52 8.67 -0.02
N GLY A 33 -9.40 8.67 0.71
CA GLY A 33 -8.39 7.61 0.61
C GLY A 33 -9.00 6.23 0.83
N ASN A 34 -9.72 6.04 1.94
CA ASN A 34 -10.36 4.76 2.27
C ASN A 34 -11.36 4.31 1.20
N ALA A 35 -12.24 5.21 0.74
CA ALA A 35 -13.25 4.88 -0.27
C ALA A 35 -12.61 4.49 -1.61
N VAL A 36 -11.55 5.19 -2.03
CA VAL A 36 -10.82 4.88 -3.26
C VAL A 36 -10.11 3.54 -3.16
N HIS A 37 -9.41 3.25 -2.05
CA HIS A 37 -8.76 1.95 -1.84
C HIS A 37 -9.78 0.80 -1.87
N GLU A 38 -10.92 0.96 -1.19
CA GLU A 38 -12.00 -0.02 -1.19
C GLU A 38 -12.53 -0.28 -2.60
N ALA A 39 -12.81 0.76 -3.37
CA ALA A 39 -13.26 0.60 -4.75
C ALA A 39 -12.21 -0.09 -5.64
N CYS A 40 -10.92 0.25 -5.47
CA CYS A 40 -9.83 -0.43 -6.19
C CYS A 40 -9.76 -1.92 -5.82
N ALA A 41 -9.86 -2.25 -4.54
CA ALA A 41 -9.85 -3.63 -4.05
C ALA A 41 -11.03 -4.43 -4.61
N VAL A 42 -12.25 -3.89 -4.55
CA VAL A 42 -13.47 -4.50 -5.11
C VAL A 42 -13.30 -4.80 -6.60
N HIS A 43 -12.77 -3.85 -7.37
CA HIS A 43 -12.51 -4.07 -8.80
C HIS A 43 -11.55 -5.25 -9.03
N LEU A 44 -10.45 -5.32 -8.28
CA LEU A 44 -9.46 -6.38 -8.42
C LEU A 44 -9.93 -7.75 -7.94
N MET A 45 -10.94 -7.79 -7.08
CA MET A 45 -11.62 -9.04 -6.69
C MET A 45 -12.62 -9.53 -7.75
N GLY A 46 -12.76 -8.80 -8.87
CA GLY A 46 -13.69 -9.14 -9.95
C GLY A 46 -15.12 -8.70 -9.70
N GLU A 47 -15.34 -7.85 -8.68
CA GLU A 47 -16.64 -7.33 -8.31
C GLU A 47 -16.89 -5.94 -8.93
N PHE A 48 -18.14 -5.49 -8.88
CA PHE A 48 -18.52 -4.17 -9.39
C PHE A 48 -18.07 -3.07 -8.43
N ALA A 49 -17.01 -2.36 -8.80
CA ALA A 49 -16.53 -1.20 -8.05
C ALA A 49 -17.36 0.05 -8.32
N TRP A 50 -17.79 0.72 -7.25
CA TRP A 50 -18.59 1.93 -7.30
C TRP A 50 -18.03 3.00 -6.35
N MET A 51 -18.15 4.27 -6.75
CA MET A 51 -17.82 5.42 -5.90
C MET A 51 -19.10 6.19 -5.62
N GLU A 52 -19.57 6.15 -4.38
CA GLU A 52 -20.77 6.89 -3.95
C GLU A 52 -20.58 8.40 -4.09
N ASN A 53 -19.42 8.90 -3.63
CA ASN A 53 -19.07 10.30 -3.80
C ASN A 53 -18.54 10.54 -5.22
N LYS A 54 -19.38 11.18 -6.05
CA LYS A 54 -19.05 11.53 -7.43
C LYS A 54 -17.79 12.39 -7.57
N ALA A 55 -17.48 13.23 -6.59
CA ALA A 55 -16.27 14.06 -6.61
C ALA A 55 -14.97 13.23 -6.55
N TRP A 56 -15.05 12.00 -6.02
CA TRP A 56 -13.90 11.11 -5.91
C TRP A 56 -13.81 10.10 -7.05
N ARG A 57 -14.77 10.13 -7.99
CA ARG A 57 -14.89 9.14 -9.07
C ARG A 57 -13.66 9.11 -9.98
N GLY A 58 -13.06 10.27 -10.28
CA GLY A 58 -11.90 10.32 -11.17
C GLY A 58 -10.68 9.56 -10.62
N TYR A 59 -10.53 9.41 -9.30
CA TYR A 59 -9.48 8.55 -8.76
C TYR A 59 -9.69 7.07 -9.13
N LEU A 60 -10.93 6.57 -9.10
CA LEU A 60 -11.24 5.22 -9.54
C LEU A 60 -11.04 5.09 -11.05
N ASP A 61 -11.47 6.07 -11.85
CA ASP A 61 -11.28 6.04 -13.30
C ASP A 61 -9.78 6.03 -13.68
N SER A 62 -8.96 6.83 -12.97
CA SER A 62 -7.49 6.81 -13.06
C SER A 62 -6.92 5.42 -12.73
N PHE A 63 -7.45 4.75 -11.71
CA PHE A 63 -7.04 3.39 -11.35
C PHE A 63 -7.41 2.36 -12.43
N LEU A 64 -8.60 2.46 -13.01
CA LEU A 64 -9.07 1.54 -14.06
C LEU A 64 -8.18 1.59 -15.31
N ILE A 65 -7.64 2.77 -15.66
CA ILE A 65 -6.65 2.90 -16.74
C ILE A 65 -5.40 2.07 -16.42
N TRP A 66 -4.87 2.18 -15.20
CA TRP A 66 -3.71 1.40 -14.78
C TRP A 66 -4.02 -0.10 -14.71
N ALA A 67 -5.19 -0.49 -14.21
CA ALA A 67 -5.58 -1.88 -14.13
C ALA A 67 -5.72 -2.53 -15.53
N ASP A 68 -6.26 -1.81 -16.51
CA ASP A 68 -6.35 -2.30 -17.90
C ASP A 68 -4.97 -2.48 -18.55
N GLN A 69 -4.06 -1.53 -18.30
CA GLN A 69 -2.69 -1.55 -18.83
C GLN A 69 -1.82 -2.63 -18.18
N GLU A 70 -1.78 -2.65 -16.85
CA GLU A 70 -0.89 -3.51 -16.07
C GLU A 70 -1.47 -4.89 -15.77
N LYS A 71 -2.79 -5.06 -15.94
CA LYS A 71 -3.51 -6.33 -15.73
C LYS A 71 -3.09 -7.02 -14.43
N PRO A 72 -3.18 -6.32 -13.28
CA PRO A 72 -2.70 -6.83 -12.01
C PRO A 72 -3.37 -8.17 -11.67
N LYS A 73 -2.56 -9.17 -11.30
CA LYS A 73 -3.02 -10.47 -10.83
C LYS A 73 -2.70 -10.60 -9.34
N PRO A 74 -3.68 -10.43 -8.45
CA PRO A 74 -3.44 -10.45 -7.01
C PRO A 74 -2.80 -11.75 -6.53
N LEU A 75 -1.87 -11.64 -5.59
CA LEU A 75 -1.30 -12.81 -4.92
C LEU A 75 -2.34 -13.42 -3.99
N GLN A 76 -2.29 -14.74 -3.88
CA GLN A 76 -3.16 -15.51 -3.01
C GLN A 76 -2.35 -16.48 -2.16
N VAL A 77 -2.78 -16.68 -0.92
CA VAL A 77 -2.24 -17.70 0.00
C VAL A 77 -3.43 -18.47 0.56
N ASN A 78 -3.40 -19.79 0.46
CA ASN A 78 -4.50 -20.68 0.88
C ASN A 78 -5.85 -20.31 0.26
N GLY A 79 -5.86 -19.90 -1.02
CA GLY A 79 -7.08 -19.50 -1.74
C GLY A 79 -7.64 -18.12 -1.34
N GLN A 80 -6.96 -17.37 -0.47
CA GLN A 80 -7.37 -16.03 -0.07
C GLN A 80 -6.47 -14.97 -0.70
N THR A 81 -7.07 -13.92 -1.25
CA THR A 81 -6.34 -12.75 -1.76
C THR A 81 -5.58 -12.04 -0.65
N LEU A 82 -4.43 -11.48 -1.00
CA LEU A 82 -3.65 -10.62 -0.11
C LEU A 82 -3.97 -9.12 -0.27
N ILE A 83 -4.87 -8.74 -1.18
CA ILE A 83 -5.33 -7.35 -1.32
C ILE A 83 -5.87 -6.84 0.00
N GLU A 84 -5.36 -5.70 0.46
CA GLU A 84 -5.78 -5.03 1.69
C GLU A 84 -5.81 -5.95 2.93
N ARG A 85 -5.08 -7.09 2.88
CA ARG A 85 -5.03 -8.05 3.98
C ARG A 85 -3.95 -7.65 4.96
N ARG A 86 -4.30 -7.62 6.25
CA ARG A 86 -3.32 -7.38 7.31
C ARG A 86 -2.40 -8.58 7.47
N LEU A 87 -1.11 -8.34 7.29
CA LEU A 87 -0.01 -9.29 7.46
C LEU A 87 0.79 -8.95 8.71
N VAL A 88 1.46 -9.95 9.26
CA VAL A 88 2.26 -9.82 10.48
C VAL A 88 3.64 -10.42 10.25
N SER A 89 4.69 -9.68 10.61
CA SER A 89 6.02 -10.24 10.80
C SER A 89 6.24 -10.46 12.29
N GLU A 90 6.29 -11.73 12.71
CA GLU A 90 6.69 -12.08 14.08
C GLU A 90 8.18 -11.78 14.30
N PHE A 91 9.03 -12.09 13.32
CA PHE A 91 10.47 -11.87 13.42
C PHE A 91 10.83 -10.40 13.65
N TYR A 92 10.23 -9.49 12.87
CA TYR A 92 10.45 -8.07 13.01
C TYR A 92 9.40 -7.39 13.89
N SER A 93 8.50 -8.10 14.58
CA SER A 93 7.42 -7.57 15.43
C SER A 93 6.74 -6.29 14.90
N TYR A 94 6.28 -6.30 13.66
CA TYR A 94 5.41 -5.26 13.07
C TYR A 94 4.31 -5.91 12.21
N SER A 95 3.22 -5.18 11.98
CA SER A 95 2.14 -5.61 11.07
C SER A 95 2.05 -4.64 9.89
N GLY A 96 1.27 -4.96 8.86
CA GLY A 96 1.03 -4.03 7.76
C GLY A 96 -0.12 -4.50 6.90
N GLN A 97 -0.66 -3.60 6.10
CA GLN A 97 -1.77 -3.89 5.21
C GLN A 97 -1.39 -3.35 3.84
N PRO A 98 -0.66 -4.15 3.03
CA PRO A 98 -0.31 -3.75 1.67
C PRO A 98 -1.56 -3.68 0.80
N ASP A 99 -1.68 -2.66 -0.04
CA ASP A 99 -2.89 -2.46 -0.83
C ASP A 99 -3.05 -3.60 -1.85
N ILE A 100 -2.04 -3.82 -2.71
CA ILE A 100 -2.13 -4.80 -3.79
C ILE A 100 -0.80 -5.55 -3.97
N PRO A 101 -0.60 -6.68 -3.27
CA PRO A 101 0.41 -7.67 -3.63
C PRO A 101 -0.01 -8.38 -4.91
N CYS A 102 0.78 -8.31 -5.99
CA CYS A 102 0.38 -8.87 -7.29
C CYS A 102 1.54 -9.17 -8.24
N TYR A 103 1.21 -9.79 -9.37
CA TYR A 103 1.97 -9.71 -10.61
C TYR A 103 1.39 -8.61 -11.51
N ILE A 104 2.20 -7.98 -12.35
CA ILE A 104 1.75 -7.04 -13.39
C ILE A 104 2.37 -7.39 -14.75
N ALA A 105 1.79 -6.89 -15.83
CA ALA A 105 2.19 -7.21 -17.20
C ALA A 105 3.58 -6.65 -17.56
N THR A 106 3.95 -5.49 -17.03
CA THR A 106 5.19 -4.79 -17.43
C THR A 106 6.42 -5.14 -16.59
N ARG A 107 6.27 -5.95 -15.52
CA ARG A 107 7.38 -6.34 -14.63
C ARG A 107 7.39 -7.83 -14.33
N GLY A 108 8.57 -8.43 -14.38
CA GLY A 108 8.76 -9.82 -14.00
C GLY A 108 8.69 -10.02 -12.48
N GLY A 109 8.10 -11.15 -12.07
CA GLY A 109 8.00 -11.57 -10.67
C GLY A 109 6.92 -10.85 -9.87
N ALA A 110 6.73 -11.31 -8.63
CA ALA A 110 5.76 -10.75 -7.70
C ALA A 110 6.24 -9.39 -7.16
N GLY A 111 5.30 -8.51 -6.85
CA GLY A 111 5.57 -7.19 -6.28
C GLY A 111 4.47 -6.68 -5.38
N VAL A 112 4.65 -5.44 -4.92
CA VAL A 112 3.68 -4.71 -4.09
C VAL A 112 3.38 -3.36 -4.71
N VAL A 113 2.10 -3.06 -4.87
CA VAL A 113 1.60 -1.75 -5.28
C VAL A 113 0.95 -1.07 -4.08
N ASP A 114 1.26 0.21 -3.92
CA ASP A 114 0.74 1.10 -2.89
C ASP A 114 0.03 2.28 -3.56
N ILE A 115 -1.30 2.33 -3.41
CA ILE A 115 -2.20 3.31 -4.00
C ILE A 115 -2.07 4.64 -3.24
N LYS A 116 -2.13 5.74 -3.98
CA LYS A 116 -2.03 7.09 -3.45
C LYS A 116 -3.02 8.03 -4.12
N THR A 117 -3.81 8.73 -3.30
CA THR A 117 -4.72 9.80 -3.72
C THR A 117 -4.12 11.20 -3.53
N SER A 118 -2.83 11.29 -3.24
CA SER A 118 -2.11 12.56 -3.04
C SER A 118 -1.25 12.93 -4.25
N VAL A 119 -1.12 14.24 -4.48
CA VAL A 119 -0.36 14.80 -5.61
C VAL A 119 1.15 14.71 -5.39
N ALA A 120 1.62 15.06 -4.18
CA ALA A 120 3.04 15.15 -3.84
C ALA A 120 3.62 13.78 -3.43
N LEU A 121 4.87 13.52 -3.82
CA LEU A 121 5.61 12.32 -3.39
C LEU A 121 5.93 12.41 -1.90
N GLY A 122 5.60 11.36 -1.15
CA GLY A 122 6.03 11.19 0.24
C GLY A 122 7.42 10.55 0.32
N LYS A 123 8.30 11.12 1.14
CA LYS A 123 9.63 10.54 1.41
C LYS A 123 9.54 9.20 2.18
N SER A 124 8.45 8.97 2.89
CA SER A 124 8.20 7.76 3.67
C SER A 124 7.66 6.59 2.84
N TRP A 125 7.15 6.82 1.64
CA TRP A 125 6.55 5.79 0.79
C TRP A 125 7.51 4.66 0.42
N PRO A 126 8.75 4.92 -0.05
CA PRO A 126 9.72 3.86 -0.29
C PRO A 126 9.94 2.96 0.94
N LEU A 127 10.02 3.54 2.14
CA LEU A 127 10.22 2.80 3.39
C LEU A 127 8.99 1.93 3.72
N GLN A 128 7.78 2.48 3.57
CA GLN A 128 6.53 1.74 3.76
C GLN A 128 6.43 0.56 2.79
N ILE A 129 6.69 0.79 1.50
CA ILE A 129 6.65 -0.24 0.46
C ILE A 129 7.72 -1.31 0.73
N ALA A 130 8.93 -0.94 1.14
CA ALA A 130 9.97 -1.88 1.50
C ALA A 130 9.56 -2.78 2.69
N ALA A 131 8.90 -2.21 3.70
CA ALA A 131 8.33 -2.97 4.81
C ALA A 131 7.21 -3.94 4.35
N TYR A 132 6.36 -3.51 3.43
CA TYR A 132 5.33 -4.37 2.84
C TYR A 132 5.92 -5.50 2.00
N ARG A 133 6.96 -5.24 1.21
CA ARG A 133 7.67 -6.29 0.45
C ARG A 133 8.16 -7.41 1.38
N LYS A 134 8.70 -7.07 2.56
CA LYS A 134 9.13 -8.06 3.56
C LYS A 134 7.97 -8.83 4.18
N LEU A 135 6.83 -8.18 4.46
CA LEU A 135 5.63 -8.87 4.95
C LEU A 135 5.09 -9.87 3.91
N VAL A 136 4.93 -9.44 2.66
CA VAL A 136 4.42 -10.28 1.58
C VAL A 136 5.38 -11.43 1.29
N ALA A 137 6.70 -11.18 1.29
CA ALA A 137 7.69 -12.24 1.14
C ALA A 137 7.56 -13.30 2.25
N GLY A 138 7.37 -12.87 3.50
CA GLY A 138 7.19 -13.78 4.63
C GLY A 138 5.89 -14.60 4.57
N GLU A 139 4.78 -13.99 4.15
CA GLU A 139 3.48 -14.67 4.02
C GLU A 139 3.44 -15.67 2.86
N THR A 140 4.07 -15.32 1.73
CA THR A 140 3.99 -16.10 0.48
C THR A 140 5.13 -17.09 0.28
N GLY A 141 6.28 -16.85 0.93
CA GLY A 141 7.54 -17.54 0.61
C GLY A 141 8.16 -17.16 -0.73
N LEU A 142 7.60 -16.18 -1.45
CA LEU A 142 8.07 -15.74 -2.77
C LEU A 142 9.06 -14.58 -2.66
N PRO A 143 10.02 -14.47 -3.60
CA PRO A 143 10.80 -13.25 -3.75
C PRO A 143 9.91 -12.12 -4.30
N ILE A 144 9.91 -10.99 -3.60
CA ILE A 144 9.16 -9.79 -4.00
C ILE A 144 10.12 -8.85 -4.73
N MET A 145 10.07 -8.89 -6.06
CA MET A 145 11.07 -8.35 -6.98
C MET A 145 11.01 -6.83 -7.13
N TRP A 146 9.82 -6.26 -6.99
CA TRP A 146 9.60 -4.84 -7.18
C TRP A 146 8.57 -4.31 -6.18
N GLY A 147 8.57 -3.00 -6.00
CA GLY A 147 7.55 -2.27 -5.26
C GLY A 147 7.34 -0.90 -5.91
N CYS A 148 6.10 -0.45 -5.98
CA CYS A 148 5.79 0.84 -6.57
C CYS A 148 4.63 1.55 -5.88
N SER A 149 4.58 2.87 -6.05
CA SER A 149 3.41 3.67 -5.71
C SER A 149 2.66 4.05 -6.99
N VAL A 150 1.34 3.94 -6.98
CA VAL A 150 0.46 4.38 -8.07
C VAL A 150 -0.34 5.58 -7.58
N ARG A 151 -0.01 6.76 -8.10
CA ARG A 151 -0.69 8.01 -7.74
C ARG A 151 -1.84 8.29 -8.69
N LEU A 152 -3.04 8.10 -8.18
CA LEU A 152 -4.29 8.32 -8.88
C LEU A 152 -4.56 9.82 -9.04
N GLN A 153 -5.13 10.20 -10.19
CA GLN A 153 -5.46 11.59 -10.50
C GLN A 153 -6.95 11.84 -10.26
N GLU A 154 -7.28 12.95 -9.61
CA GLU A 154 -8.67 13.33 -9.30
C GLU A 154 -9.55 13.53 -10.53
N ASN A 155 -8.95 13.95 -11.64
CA ASN A 155 -9.62 14.25 -12.90
C ASN A 155 -9.81 13.01 -13.80
N GLY A 156 -9.39 11.82 -13.37
CA GLY A 156 -9.47 10.61 -14.19
C GLY A 156 -8.32 10.39 -15.16
N ASP A 157 -7.32 11.28 -15.18
CA ASP A 157 -6.16 11.11 -16.06
C ASP A 157 -5.33 9.86 -15.68
N PRO A 158 -4.49 9.36 -16.61
CA PRO A 158 -3.58 8.26 -16.33
C PRO A 158 -2.75 8.49 -15.05
N PRO A 159 -2.61 7.47 -14.19
CA PRO A 159 -1.95 7.64 -12.91
C PRO A 159 -0.43 7.71 -13.07
N LYS A 160 0.23 8.29 -12.07
CA LYS A 160 1.69 8.41 -12.05
C LYS A 160 2.28 7.27 -11.24
N VAL A 161 2.92 6.33 -11.92
CA VAL A 161 3.61 5.19 -11.30
C VAL A 161 5.05 5.54 -10.97
N LYS A 162 5.52 5.15 -9.78
CA LYS A 162 6.93 5.25 -9.39
C LYS A 162 7.40 3.94 -8.78
N PHE A 163 8.39 3.31 -9.40
CA PHE A 163 9.08 2.13 -8.87
C PHE A 163 10.21 2.55 -7.93
N TYR A 164 10.49 1.71 -6.93
CA TYR A 164 11.53 1.91 -5.93
C TYR A 164 12.53 0.75 -6.00
N ASP A 165 13.70 1.03 -6.57
CA ASP A 165 14.71 0.00 -6.88
C ASP A 165 15.64 -0.29 -5.68
N ASP A 166 15.96 0.72 -4.87
CA ASP A 166 16.90 0.63 -3.71
C ASP A 166 16.22 0.14 -2.42
N TRP A 167 15.49 -0.96 -2.55
CA TRP A 167 14.57 -1.42 -1.51
C TRP A 167 15.25 -1.97 -0.26
N GLU A 168 16.49 -2.46 -0.37
CA GLU A 168 17.26 -2.94 0.78
C GLU A 168 17.66 -1.77 1.69
N ARG A 169 18.14 -0.67 1.10
CA ARG A 169 18.39 0.56 1.83
C ARG A 169 17.11 1.10 2.46
N ASP A 170 16.02 1.15 1.70
CA ASP A 170 14.73 1.63 2.22
C ASP A 170 14.22 0.77 3.38
N PHE A 171 14.41 -0.55 3.32
CA PHE A 171 14.05 -1.44 4.42
C PHE A 171 14.95 -1.23 5.64
N ASN A 172 16.26 -1.02 5.47
CA ASN A 172 17.17 -0.71 6.57
C ASN A 172 16.83 0.62 7.26
N LEU A 173 16.42 1.63 6.49
CA LEU A 173 15.91 2.89 7.04
C LEU A 173 14.60 2.68 7.80
N PHE A 174 13.69 1.86 7.26
CA PHE A 174 12.48 1.46 7.97
C PHE A 174 12.79 0.76 9.30
N LEU A 175 13.77 -0.16 9.33
CA LEU A 175 14.19 -0.84 10.57
C LEU A 175 14.76 0.14 11.60
N SER A 176 15.50 1.16 11.15
CA SER A 176 15.98 2.23 12.02
C SER A 176 14.82 3.01 12.64
N ALA A 177 13.81 3.36 11.84
CA ALA A 177 12.59 4.00 12.33
C ALA A 177 11.81 3.10 13.31
N LEU A 178 11.70 1.80 13.02
CA LEU A 178 11.06 0.82 13.89
C LEU A 178 11.76 0.69 15.25
N ASN A 179 13.10 0.67 15.26
CA ASN A 179 13.88 0.61 16.50
C ASN A 179 13.70 1.88 17.36
N LEU A 180 13.66 3.06 16.74
CA LEU A 180 13.35 4.30 17.44
C LEU A 180 11.92 4.28 17.99
N HIS A 181 10.94 3.86 17.20
CA HIS A 181 9.55 3.74 17.64
C HIS A 181 9.43 2.86 18.88
N ARG A 182 10.10 1.70 18.89
CA ARG A 182 10.17 0.79 20.04
C ARG A 182 10.77 1.42 21.28
N HIS A 183 11.95 2.02 21.13
CA HIS A 183 12.66 2.70 22.21
C HIS A 183 11.76 3.70 22.93
N PHE A 184 11.04 4.55 22.18
CA PHE A 184 10.16 5.56 22.75
C PHE A 184 8.79 5.03 23.19
N ALA A 185 8.33 3.91 22.62
CA ALA A 185 7.09 3.24 23.03
C ALA A 185 7.26 2.35 24.28
N GLY A 186 8.49 2.19 24.79
CA GLY A 186 8.79 1.30 25.92
C GLY A 186 8.60 -0.19 25.61
N LYS A 187 8.79 -0.59 24.35
CA LYS A 187 8.60 -1.95 23.84
C LYS A 187 9.86 -2.51 23.19
#